data_AF-G6AZG3-F1
#
_entry.id   AF-G6AZG3-F1
#
_cell.length_a   1.000
_cell.length_b   1.000
_cell.length_c   1.000
_cell.angle_alpha   90.00
_cell.angle_beta   90.00
_cell.angle_gamma   90.00
#
_symmetry.space_group_name_H-M   'P 1'
#
loop_
_entity.id
_entity.type
_entity.pdbx_description
1 polymer ?
#
loop_
_entity_poly.entity_id
_entity_poly.type
_entity_poly.pdbx_seq_one_letter_code
_entity_poly.pdbx_strand_id
1 'polypeptide(L)'
;MGKSDLLKDGMKTGLDGLLSSTKKSPQKEKPVPVKKEKEPAVHCNFVIDKSIHTRMKYLAIEKNMSLRDIVNEAMKEYLAKHGK
;
A
#
# COMPACT_ATOMS: atom_id res chain seq x y z
N MET A 1 16.06 47.80 18.67
CA MET A 1 16.38 46.52 18.01
C MET A 1 15.57 45.43 18.71
N GLY A 2 14.63 44.68 18.18
CA GLY A 2 14.05 44.49 16.85
C GLY A 2 13.43 43.09 16.92
N LYS A 3 12.35 42.88 17.70
CA LYS A 3 11.74 41.55 17.94
C LYS A 3 11.25 40.86 16.65
N SER A 4 11.12 41.64 15.59
CA SER A 4 10.86 41.22 14.21
C SER A 4 12.02 40.44 13.58
N ASP A 5 13.27 40.64 14.02
CA ASP A 5 14.42 39.91 13.46
C ASP A 5 14.44 38.44 13.90
N LEU A 6 14.04 38.13 15.14
CA LEU A 6 13.97 36.74 15.63
C LEU A 6 12.91 35.91 14.87
N LEU A 7 11.76 36.50 14.57
CA LEU A 7 10.69 35.81 13.84
C LEU A 7 11.06 35.60 12.37
N LYS A 8 11.79 36.55 11.79
CA LYS A 8 12.23 36.49 10.39
C LYS A 8 13.27 35.39 10.17
N ASP A 9 14.11 35.11 11.16
CA ASP A 9 15.13 34.06 11.03
C ASP A 9 14.53 32.64 11.12
N GLY A 10 13.55 32.44 12.01
CA GLY A 10 12.84 31.15 12.14
C GLY A 10 12.01 30.75 10.90
N MET A 11 11.66 31.70 10.04
CA MET A 11 10.90 31.44 8.80
C MET A 11 11.77 31.14 7.57
N LYS A 12 13.08 31.47 7.59
CA LYS A 12 13.97 31.24 6.43
C LYS A 12 14.28 29.77 6.19
N THR A 13 14.24 28.95 7.23
CA THR A 13 14.60 27.52 7.18
C THR A 13 13.42 26.59 6.93
N GLY A 14 12.18 27.10 6.91
CA GLY A 14 10.98 26.26 6.79
C GLY A 14 10.89 25.49 5.48
N LEU A 15 11.29 26.11 4.36
CA LEU A 15 11.25 25.45 3.05
C LEU A 15 12.47 24.54 2.82
N ASP A 16 13.66 24.93 3.29
CA ASP A 16 14.87 24.11 3.15
C ASP A 16 14.78 22.80 3.93
N GLY A 17 14.11 22.81 5.10
CA GLY A 17 13.77 21.60 5.85
C GLY A 17 12.79 20.67 5.14
N LEU A 18 11.90 21.20 4.28
CA LEU A 18 10.99 20.43 3.43
C LEU A 18 11.66 19.94 2.14
N LEU A 19 12.58 20.74 1.60
CA LEU A 19 13.35 20.44 0.39
C LEU A 19 14.61 19.63 0.69
N SER A 20 14.89 19.29 1.96
CA SER A 20 15.99 18.43 2.35
C SER A 20 15.82 17.06 1.71
N SER A 21 16.41 16.96 0.51
CA SER A 21 16.39 15.80 -0.36
C SER A 21 16.74 14.57 0.46
N THR A 22 15.84 13.59 0.48
CA THR A 22 16.03 12.30 1.13
C THR A 22 17.18 11.52 0.47
N LYS A 23 18.41 11.94 0.71
CA LYS A 23 19.59 11.09 0.56
C LYS A 23 19.42 10.01 1.63
N LYS A 24 19.08 8.80 1.18
CA LYS A 24 18.96 7.59 2.02
C LYS A 24 20.13 7.53 2.99
N SER A 25 19.87 7.76 4.27
CA SER A 25 20.78 7.39 5.35
C SER A 25 20.76 5.87 5.49
N PRO A 26 21.92 5.21 5.57
CA PRO A 26 21.98 3.78 5.84
C PRO A 26 21.79 3.54 7.35
N GLN A 27 21.18 2.39 7.67
CA GLN A 27 21.05 1.78 9.00
C GLN A 27 19.85 2.19 9.86
N LYS A 28 18.85 1.31 9.95
CA LYS A 28 18.76 0.39 11.10
C LYS A 28 17.73 -0.71 10.83
N GLU A 29 18.21 -1.95 10.92
CA GLU A 29 17.42 -3.18 10.83
C GLU A 29 16.29 -3.14 11.88
N LYS A 30 15.05 -3.18 11.40
CA LYS A 30 13.94 -3.76 12.16
C LYS A 30 13.70 -5.14 11.58
N PRO A 31 13.50 -6.20 12.40
CA PRO A 31 13.29 -7.53 11.89
C PRO A 31 12.09 -7.51 10.95
N VAL A 32 12.39 -7.65 9.66
CA VAL A 32 11.40 -7.72 8.61
C VAL A 32 10.59 -8.97 8.90
N PRO A 33 9.26 -8.90 9.07
CA PRO A 33 8.47 -10.12 9.15
C PRO A 33 8.76 -10.89 7.87
N VAL A 34 9.25 -12.12 8.05
CA VAL A 34 9.65 -13.07 7.02
C VAL A 34 8.82 -12.83 5.77
N LYS A 35 9.46 -12.23 4.75
CA LYS A 35 8.87 -12.11 3.42
C LYS A 35 8.79 -13.54 2.91
N LYS A 36 7.68 -14.23 3.18
CA LYS A 36 7.24 -15.37 2.38
C LYS A 36 7.44 -14.93 0.93
N GLU A 37 8.24 -15.66 0.18
CA GLU A 37 8.48 -15.44 -1.24
C GLU A 37 7.12 -15.33 -1.92
N LYS A 38 6.64 -14.10 -2.11
CA LYS A 38 5.39 -13.85 -2.82
C LYS A 38 5.76 -13.99 -4.29
N GLU A 39 5.12 -14.93 -4.96
CA GLU A 39 5.18 -15.06 -6.41
C GLU A 39 5.07 -13.69 -7.10
N PRO A 40 5.74 -13.51 -8.25
CA PRO A 40 5.74 -12.24 -8.98
C PRO A 40 4.29 -11.79 -9.21
N ALA A 41 3.91 -10.71 -8.54
CA ALA A 41 2.55 -10.21 -8.58
C ALA A 41 2.32 -9.50 -9.92
N VAL A 42 1.51 -10.09 -10.78
CA VAL A 42 1.05 -9.47 -12.01
C VAL A 42 -0.16 -8.58 -11.69
N HIS A 43 -0.18 -7.36 -12.22
CA HIS A 43 -1.37 -6.51 -12.14
C HIS A 43 -2.33 -6.88 -13.27
N CYS A 44 -3.60 -7.07 -12.95
CA CYS A 44 -4.63 -7.32 -13.95
C CYS A 44 -5.78 -6.32 -13.74
N ASN A 45 -6.26 -5.74 -14.84
CA ASN A 45 -7.50 -4.95 -14.83
C ASN A 45 -8.67 -5.90 -15.05
N PHE A 46 -9.67 -5.85 -14.16
CA PHE A 46 -10.86 -6.68 -14.25
C PHE A 46 -12.07 -5.84 -14.66
N VAL A 47 -12.81 -6.35 -15.64
CA VAL A 47 -14.16 -5.90 -15.97
C VAL A 47 -15.12 -7.01 -15.56
N ILE A 48 -16.00 -6.72 -14.60
CA ILE A 48 -16.94 -7.68 -14.04
C ILE A 48 -18.29 -7.00 -13.79
N ASP A 49 -19.36 -7.79 -13.74
CA ASP A 49 -20.68 -7.27 -13.42
C ASP A 49 -20.74 -6.62 -12.04
N LYS A 50 -21.51 -5.53 -11.95
CA LYS A 50 -21.68 -4.76 -10.71
C LYS A 50 -22.23 -5.60 -9.56
N SER A 51 -23.11 -6.58 -9.86
CA SER A 51 -23.68 -7.49 -8.87
C SER A 51 -22.61 -8.40 -8.25
N ILE A 52 -21.69 -8.93 -9.07
CA ILE A 52 -20.59 -9.79 -8.65
C ILE A 52 -19.59 -9.00 -7.80
N HIS A 53 -19.20 -7.81 -8.28
CA HIS A 53 -18.30 -6.93 -7.53
C HIS A 53 -18.85 -6.61 -6.13
N THR A 54 -20.14 -6.27 -6.05
CA THR A 54 -20.80 -5.96 -4.78
C THR A 54 -20.79 -7.15 -3.82
N ARG A 55 -21.09 -8.36 -4.31
CA ARG A 55 -21.04 -9.59 -3.49
C ARG A 55 -19.64 -9.90 -3.01
N MET A 56 -18.62 -9.79 -3.87
CA MET A 56 -17.23 -9.99 -3.47
C MET A 56 -16.79 -8.96 -2.43
N LYS A 57 -17.22 -7.70 -2.55
CA LYS A 57 -16.92 -6.66 -1.57
C LYS A 57 -17.51 -6.98 -0.20
N TYR A 58 -18.77 -7.42 -0.12
CA TYR A 58 -19.37 -7.83 1.15
C TYR A 58 -18.65 -9.03 1.76
N LEU A 59 -18.32 -10.03 0.95
CA LEU A 59 -17.61 -11.23 1.40
C LEU A 59 -16.20 -10.92 1.91
N ALA A 60 -15.51 -9.95 1.30
CA ALA A 60 -14.22 -9.46 1.77
C ALA A 60 -14.32 -8.78 3.15
N ILE A 61 -15.38 -8.00 3.39
CA ILE A 61 -15.65 -7.36 4.68
C ILE A 61 -15.96 -8.43 5.74
N GLU A 62 -16.85 -9.37 5.45
CA GLU A 62 -17.23 -10.45 6.37
C GLU A 62 -16.02 -11.30 6.79
N LYS A 63 -15.19 -11.70 5.82
CA LYS A 63 -13.98 -12.50 6.09
C LYS A 63 -12.79 -11.67 6.59
N ASN A 64 -12.90 -10.34 6.71
CA ASN A 64 -11.80 -9.43 7.05
C ASN A 64 -10.56 -9.62 6.16
N MET A 65 -10.76 -9.82 4.86
CA MET A 65 -9.69 -10.04 3.88
C MET A 65 -9.67 -8.95 2.82
N SER A 66 -8.53 -8.79 2.15
CA SER A 66 -8.46 -7.86 1.03
C SER A 66 -9.24 -8.40 -0.16
N LEU A 67 -9.80 -7.51 -0.98
CA LEU A 67 -10.50 -7.90 -2.20
C LEU A 67 -9.60 -8.73 -3.14
N ARG A 68 -8.29 -8.45 -3.14
CA ARG A 68 -7.28 -9.23 -3.89
C ARG A 68 -7.21 -10.67 -3.40
N ASP A 69 -7.15 -10.88 -2.10
CA ASP A 69 -7.01 -12.23 -1.53
C ASP A 69 -8.25 -13.07 -1.79
N ILE A 70 -9.45 -12.45 -1.69
CA ILE A 70 -10.71 -13.09 -2.07
C ILE A 70 -10.72 -13.49 -3.54
N VAL A 71 -10.29 -12.60 -4.44
CA VAL A 71 -10.23 -12.91 -5.88
C VAL A 71 -9.24 -14.05 -6.14
N ASN A 72 -8.07 -14.05 -5.50
CA ASN A 72 -7.10 -15.12 -5.67
C ASN A 72 -7.59 -16.47 -5.13
N GLU A 73 -8.27 -16.48 -3.98
CA GLU A 73 -8.90 -17.68 -3.42
C GLU A 73 -9.96 -18.24 -4.38
N ALA A 74 -10.83 -17.38 -4.89
CA ALA A 74 -11.87 -17.75 -5.86
C ALA A 74 -11.27 -18.28 -7.18
N MET A 75 -10.23 -17.63 -7.70
CA MET A 75 -9.52 -18.07 -8.91
C MET A 75 -8.83 -19.42 -8.68
N LYS A 76 -8.20 -19.62 -7.53
CA LYS A 76 -7.56 -20.89 -7.18
C LYS A 76 -8.57 -22.03 -7.07
N GLU A 77 -9.71 -21.80 -6.41
CA GLU A 77 -10.79 -22.78 -6.35
C GLU A 77 -11.37 -23.12 -7.72
N TYR A 78 -11.58 -22.11 -8.57
CA TYR A 78 -12.09 -22.31 -9.91
C TYR A 78 -11.12 -23.16 -10.74
N LEU A 79 -9.82 -22.84 -10.69
CA LEU A 79 -8.78 -23.62 -11.37
C LEU A 79 -8.61 -25.02 -10.77
N ALA A 80 -8.82 -25.23 -9.48
CA ALA A 80 -8.78 -26.57 -8.89
C ALA A 80 -9.99 -27.43 -9.31
N LYS A 81 -11.15 -26.82 -9.53
CA LYS A 81 -12.40 -27.50 -9.94
C LYS A 81 -12.47 -27.77 -11.44
N HIS A 82 -11.86 -26.90 -12.26
CA HIS A 82 -11.98 -26.94 -13.74
C HIS A 82 -10.64 -27.05 -14.48
N GLY A 83 -9.52 -26.82 -13.81
CA GLY A 83 -8.19 -27.09 -14.34
C GLY A 83 -7.93 -28.59 -14.33
N LYS A 84 -7.58 -29.14 -15.49
CA LYS A 84 -7.12 -30.53 -15.62
C LYS A 84 -5.86 -30.78 -14.81
#